data_AF-A0A924M7N4-F1
#
_entry.id   AF-A0A924M7N4-F1
#
_cell.length_a   1.000
_cell.length_b   1.000
_cell.length_c   1.000
_cell.angle_alpha   90.00
_cell.angle_beta   90.00
_cell.angle_gamma   90.00
#
_symmetry.space_group_name_H-M   'P 1'
#
loop_
_entity.id
_entity.type
_entity.pdbx_description
1 polymer ?
#
loop_
_entity_poly.entity_id
_entity_poly.type
_entity_poly.pdbx_seq_one_letter_code
_entity_poly.pdbx_strand_id
1 'polypeptide(L)'
;MDKFAIGLWGCFFGVVAVILTGSAFAYARSLHRIALNAAMSAVASALYVVAFLSGLPVADVPTQAVFLAVVTLAVSALLTYLLFAILGFLKSVLARQRAAIALCGVVLVVLLLGWLPPAPILLITSTAVACLLGLVALGAAV
;
A
#
# COMPACT_ATOMS: atom_id res chain seq x y z
N MET A 1 19.73 13.97 9.84
CA MET A 1 19.35 13.35 8.55
C MET A 1 20.22 13.95 7.47
N ASP A 2 20.83 13.14 6.61
CA ASP A 2 21.65 13.63 5.51
C ASP A 2 20.80 14.47 4.54
N LYS A 3 21.36 15.55 3.99
CA LYS A 3 20.66 16.47 3.07
C LYS A 3 19.99 15.74 1.89
N PHE A 4 20.59 14.63 1.45
CA PHE A 4 20.04 13.73 0.44
C PHE A 4 18.71 13.09 0.86
N ALA A 5 18.58 12.65 2.11
CA ALA A 5 17.36 12.05 2.61
C ALA A 5 16.20 13.06 2.60
N ILE A 6 16.47 14.31 3.02
CA ILE A 6 15.47 15.39 3.01
C ILE A 6 15.00 15.69 1.58
N GLY A 7 15.93 15.78 0.62
CA GLY A 7 15.60 16.00 -0.79
C GLY A 7 14.78 14.86 -1.40
N LEU A 8 15.15 13.61 -1.13
CA LEU A 8 14.44 12.43 -1.60
C LEU A 8 12.99 12.40 -1.09
N TRP A 9 12.80 12.56 0.21
CA TRP A 9 11.46 12.54 0.81
C TRP A 9 10.64 13.76 0.38
N GLY A 10 11.27 14.94 0.25
CA GLY A 10 10.63 16.14 -0.30
C GLY A 10 10.11 15.92 -1.72
N CYS A 11 10.91 15.33 -2.61
CA CYS A 11 10.48 14.97 -3.97
C CYS A 11 9.33 13.94 -3.95
N PHE A 12 9.43 12.92 -3.09
CA PHE A 12 8.36 11.92 -2.95
C PHE A 12 7.02 12.56 -2.57
N PHE A 13 6.99 13.40 -1.52
CA PHE A 13 5.77 14.10 -1.12
C PHE A 13 5.30 15.11 -2.18
N GLY A 14 6.23 15.73 -2.91
CA GLY A 14 5.91 16.57 -4.07
C GLY A 14 5.16 15.80 -5.16
N VAL A 15 5.63 14.60 -5.52
CA VAL A 15 4.95 13.73 -6.49
C VAL A 15 3.59 13.27 -5.97
N VAL A 16 3.48 12.91 -4.68
CA VAL A 16 2.19 12.59 -4.04
C VAL A 16 1.22 13.77 -4.18
N ALA A 17 1.66 15.00 -3.92
CA ALA A 17 0.82 16.19 -4.04
C ALA A 17 0.35 16.43 -5.49
N VAL A 18 1.22 16.21 -6.48
CA VAL A 18 0.86 16.27 -7.90
C VAL A 18 -0.18 15.21 -8.25
N ILE A 19 -0.01 13.96 -7.81
CA ILE A 19 -0.96 12.88 -8.07
C ILE A 19 -2.31 13.17 -7.41
N LEU A 20 -2.33 13.69 -6.18
CA LEU A 20 -3.57 14.07 -5.49
C LEU A 20 -4.29 15.21 -6.21
N THR A 21 -3.56 16.23 -6.65
CA THR A 21 -4.11 17.35 -7.40
C THR A 21 -4.67 16.89 -8.75
N GLY A 22 -3.93 16.04 -9.46
CA GLY A 22 -4.38 15.42 -10.71
C GLY A 22 -5.59 14.52 -10.51
N SER A 23 -5.66 13.80 -9.39
CA SER A 23 -6.81 12.97 -9.01
C SER A 23 -8.04 13.81 -8.73
N ALA A 24 -7.92 14.93 -8.00
CA ALA A 24 -9.01 15.86 -7.76
C ALA A 24 -9.54 16.47 -9.07
N PHE A 25 -8.64 16.84 -9.99
CA PHE A 25 -9.01 17.35 -11.31
C PHE A 25 -9.72 16.28 -12.16
N ALA A 26 -9.22 15.05 -12.17
CA ALA A 26 -9.86 13.93 -12.88
C ALA A 26 -11.23 13.59 -12.27
N TYR A 27 -11.38 13.71 -10.95
CA TYR A 27 -12.65 13.53 -10.26
C TYR A 27 -13.67 14.58 -10.70
N ALA A 28 -13.27 15.85 -10.82
CA ALA A 28 -14.13 16.93 -11.32
C ALA A 28 -14.57 16.73 -12.79
N ARG A 29 -13.84 15.91 -13.56
CA ARG A 29 -14.17 15.54 -14.95
C ARG A 29 -14.92 14.21 -15.09
N SER A 30 -15.58 13.74 -14.03
CA SER A 30 -16.36 12.50 -14.00
C SER A 30 -15.55 11.21 -14.21
N LEU A 31 -14.21 11.27 -14.17
CA LEU A 31 -13.33 10.09 -14.19
C LEU A 31 -13.18 9.50 -12.78
N HIS A 32 -14.28 9.42 -12.03
CA HIS A 32 -14.28 9.15 -10.59
C HIS A 32 -13.53 7.87 -10.19
N ARG A 33 -13.66 6.79 -10.95
CA ARG A 33 -12.99 5.52 -10.63
C ARG A 33 -11.46 5.61 -10.76
N ILE A 34 -10.98 6.26 -11.81
CA ILE A 34 -9.55 6.43 -12.06
C ILE A 34 -8.96 7.39 -11.02
N ALA A 35 -9.66 8.50 -10.78
CA ALA A 35 -9.30 9.50 -9.78
C ALA A 35 -9.22 8.92 -8.36
N LEU A 36 -10.23 8.17 -7.93
CA LEU A 36 -10.24 7.55 -6.60
C LEU A 36 -9.12 6.53 -6.46
N ASN A 37 -8.88 5.71 -7.49
CA ASN A 37 -7.82 4.72 -7.45
C ASN A 37 -6.42 5.36 -7.33
N ALA A 38 -6.16 6.42 -8.11
CA ALA A 38 -4.90 7.16 -8.07
C ALA A 38 -4.71 7.93 -6.76
N ALA A 39 -5.78 8.53 -6.22
CA ALA A 39 -5.74 9.19 -4.92
C ALA A 39 -5.46 8.19 -3.80
N MET A 40 -6.16 7.04 -3.80
CA MET A 40 -5.98 6.02 -2.76
C MET A 40 -4.56 5.43 -2.78
N SER A 41 -3.96 5.18 -3.95
CA SER A 41 -2.58 4.69 -4.01
C SER A 41 -1.59 5.73 -3.50
N ALA A 42 -1.74 7.01 -3.89
CA ALA A 42 -0.88 8.09 -3.44
C ALA A 42 -0.97 8.31 -1.91
N VAL A 43 -2.18 8.32 -1.35
CA VAL A 43 -2.40 8.44 0.10
C VAL A 43 -1.81 7.24 0.84
N ALA A 44 -2.07 6.02 0.36
CA ALA A 44 -1.58 4.80 0.98
C ALA A 44 -0.04 4.79 1.04
N SER A 45 0.64 5.11 -0.07
CA SER A 45 2.09 5.23 -0.10
C SER A 45 2.62 6.36 0.79
N ALA A 46 1.93 7.50 0.85
CA ALA A 46 2.34 8.62 1.70
C ALA A 46 2.23 8.27 3.19
N LEU A 47 1.14 7.61 3.61
CA LEU A 47 0.95 7.16 4.98
C LEU A 47 2.00 6.13 5.40
N TYR A 48 2.34 5.20 4.51
CA TYR A 48 3.43 4.24 4.74
C TYR A 48 4.75 4.95 5.01
N VAL A 49 5.11 5.94 4.19
CA VAL A 49 6.36 6.71 4.34
C VAL A 49 6.38 7.51 5.65
N VAL A 50 5.26 8.14 6.01
CA VAL A 50 5.13 8.87 7.29
C VAL A 50 5.31 7.92 8.48
N ALA A 51 4.72 6.72 8.43
CA ALA A 51 4.90 5.71 9.47
C ALA A 51 6.34 5.19 9.51
N PHE A 52 6.97 4.97 8.35
CA PHE A 52 8.36 4.54 8.22
C PHE A 52 9.36 5.55 8.79
N LEU A 53 9.12 6.84 8.57
CA LEU A 53 9.94 7.93 9.11
C LEU A 53 9.76 8.14 10.62
N SER A 54 8.99 7.28 11.31
CA SER A 54 8.65 7.46 12.73
C SER A 54 7.94 8.78 13.02
N GLY A 55 7.19 9.30 12.05
CA GLY A 55 6.42 10.54 12.22
C GLY A 55 5.25 10.42 13.21
N LEU A 56 4.93 9.20 13.65
CA LEU A 56 3.93 8.92 14.68
C LEU A 56 4.61 8.85 16.06
N PRO A 57 4.13 9.61 17.06
CA PRO A 57 4.68 9.59 18.41
C PRO A 57 4.23 8.31 19.15
N VAL A 58 4.78 7.17 18.75
CA VAL A 58 4.59 5.88 19.42
C VAL A 58 5.89 5.55 20.15
N ALA A 59 5.86 5.62 21.49
CA ALA A 59 7.03 5.42 22.33
C ALA A 59 7.47 3.93 22.43
N ASP A 60 6.59 2.99 22.08
CA ASP A 60 6.86 1.55 22.13
C ASP A 60 7.30 1.00 20.76
N VAL A 61 8.57 0.58 20.68
CA VAL A 61 9.19 -0.09 19.53
C VAL A 61 8.38 -1.29 18.99
N PRO A 62 7.86 -2.22 19.82
CA PRO A 62 7.09 -3.35 19.29
C PRO A 62 5.74 -2.92 18.69
N THR A 63 5.09 -1.92 19.27
CA THR A 63 3.80 -1.38 18.79
C THR A 63 3.97 -0.66 17.46
N GLN A 64 5.05 0.11 17.31
CA GLN A 64 5.40 0.76 16.04
C GLN A 64 5.65 -0.26 14.93
N ALA A 65 6.36 -1.35 15.22
CA ALA A 65 6.66 -2.40 14.24
C ALA A 65 5.40 -3.13 13.75
N VAL A 66 4.46 -3.45 14.66
CA VAL A 66 3.17 -4.06 14.31
C VAL A 66 2.33 -3.10 13.47
N PHE A 67 2.25 -1.84 13.88
CA PHE A 67 1.51 -0.82 13.12
C PHE A 67 2.05 -0.66 11.70
N LEU A 68 3.37 -0.58 11.57
CA LEU A 68 4.04 -0.44 10.28
C LEU A 68 3.80 -1.69 9.41
N ALA A 69 3.89 -2.90 9.96
CA ALA A 69 3.57 -4.14 9.25
C ALA A 69 2.12 -4.19 8.73
N VAL A 70 1.15 -3.76 9.55
CA VAL A 70 -0.28 -3.69 9.15
C VAL A 70 -0.47 -2.68 8.02
N VAL A 71 0.15 -1.50 8.13
CA VAL A 71 0.10 -0.46 7.09
C VAL A 71 0.74 -0.97 5.80
N THR A 72 1.91 -1.61 5.84
CA THR A 72 2.56 -2.20 4.67
C THR A 72 1.64 -3.20 3.97
N LEU A 73 1.06 -4.14 4.71
CA LEU A 73 0.16 -5.16 4.17
C LEU A 73 -1.08 -4.54 3.53
N ALA A 74 -1.69 -3.57 4.20
CA ALA A 74 -2.87 -2.88 3.69
C ALA A 74 -2.55 -2.12 2.39
N VAL A 75 -1.44 -1.39 2.36
CA VAL A 75 -0.98 -0.61 1.20
C VAL A 75 -0.64 -1.54 0.03
N SER A 76 0.10 -2.62 0.27
CA SER A 76 0.44 -3.60 -0.77
C SER A 76 -0.79 -4.30 -1.33
N ALA A 77 -1.72 -4.73 -0.48
CA ALA A 77 -2.97 -5.34 -0.94
C ALA A 77 -3.80 -4.36 -1.78
N LEU A 78 -3.89 -3.10 -1.36
CA LEU A 78 -4.58 -2.04 -2.09
C LEU A 78 -3.94 -1.80 -3.47
N LEU A 79 -2.60 -1.71 -3.53
CA LEU A 79 -1.86 -1.50 -4.77
C LEU A 79 -2.00 -2.70 -5.73
N THR A 80 -1.89 -3.92 -5.24
CA THR A 80 -2.11 -5.14 -6.04
C THR A 80 -3.54 -5.19 -6.59
N TYR A 81 -4.53 -4.82 -5.77
CA TYR A 81 -5.91 -4.70 -6.23
C TYR A 81 -6.07 -3.65 -7.34
N LEU A 82 -5.43 -2.49 -7.17
CA LEU A 82 -5.44 -1.41 -8.15
C LEU A 82 -4.83 -1.85 -9.48
N LEU A 83 -3.71 -2.57 -9.40
CA LEU A 83 -2.99 -3.07 -10.56
C LEU A 83 -3.85 -4.08 -11.33
N PHE A 84 -4.49 -5.03 -10.65
CA PHE A 84 -5.45 -5.93 -11.30
C PHE A 84 -6.67 -5.20 -11.88
N ALA A 85 -7.10 -4.09 -11.25
CA ALA A 85 -8.17 -3.25 -11.79
C ALA A 85 -7.75 -2.53 -13.09
N ILE A 86 -6.51 -2.03 -13.16
CA ILE A 86 -5.96 -1.36 -14.35
C ILE A 86 -5.74 -2.35 -15.49
N LEU A 87 -5.23 -3.55 -15.20
CA LEU A 87 -5.05 -4.63 -16.19
C LEU A 87 -6.37 -5.21 -16.72
N GLY A 88 -7.51 -4.83 -16.15
CA GLY A 88 -8.83 -5.27 -16.61
C GLY A 88 -9.19 -6.70 -16.20
N PHE A 89 -8.44 -7.33 -15.29
CA PHE A 89 -8.77 -8.63 -14.71
C PHE A 89 -10.02 -8.59 -13.80
N LEU A 90 -10.43 -7.39 -13.37
CA LEU A 90 -11.60 -7.15 -12.51
C LEU A 90 -12.87 -6.75 -13.30
N LYS A 91 -12.99 -7.15 -14.57
CA LYS A 91 -14.19 -6.86 -15.38
C LYS A 91 -15.46 -7.53 -14.87
N SER A 92 -15.37 -8.70 -14.23
CA SER A 92 -16.52 -9.38 -13.65
C SER A 92 -16.66 -9.09 -12.15
N VAL A 93 -17.91 -8.92 -11.69
CA VAL A 93 -18.23 -8.69 -10.27
C VAL A 93 -17.69 -9.82 -9.39
N LEU A 94 -17.73 -11.06 -9.89
CA LEU A 94 -17.19 -12.24 -9.22
C LEU A 94 -15.65 -12.21 -9.13
N ALA A 95 -14.94 -11.83 -10.20
CA ALA A 95 -13.48 -11.69 -10.16
C ALA A 95 -13.05 -10.59 -9.19
N ARG A 96 -13.81 -9.49 -9.15
CA ARG A 96 -13.61 -8.38 -8.22
C ARG A 96 -13.78 -8.79 -6.75
N GLN A 97 -14.82 -9.57 -6.44
CA GLN A 97 -15.04 -10.09 -5.10
C GLN A 97 -13.99 -11.14 -4.73
N ARG A 98 -13.65 -12.06 -5.64
CA ARG A 98 -12.61 -13.08 -5.39
C ARG A 98 -11.25 -12.46 -5.15
N ALA A 99 -10.85 -11.46 -5.93
CA ALA A 99 -9.59 -10.74 -5.72
C ALA A 99 -9.59 -10.01 -4.36
N ALA A 100 -10.70 -9.36 -3.99
CA ALA A 100 -10.82 -8.70 -2.70
C ALA A 100 -10.77 -9.71 -1.53
N ILE A 101 -11.47 -10.84 -1.63
CA ILE A 101 -11.47 -11.90 -0.61
C ILE A 101 -10.09 -12.54 -0.51
N ALA A 102 -9.42 -12.82 -1.63
CA ALA A 102 -8.09 -13.39 -1.65
C ALA A 102 -7.07 -12.45 -1.00
N LEU A 103 -7.09 -11.16 -1.34
CA LEU A 103 -6.20 -10.16 -0.77
C LEU A 103 -6.48 -9.92 0.71
N CYS A 104 -7.75 -9.80 1.11
CA CYS A 104 -8.13 -9.75 2.52
C CYS A 104 -7.67 -11.02 3.25
N GLY A 105 -7.84 -12.20 2.65
CA GLY A 105 -7.40 -13.47 3.20
C GLY A 105 -5.88 -13.49 3.43
N VAL A 106 -5.08 -13.03 2.48
CA VAL A 106 -3.62 -12.91 2.63
C VAL A 106 -3.26 -11.96 3.76
N VAL A 107 -3.88 -10.78 3.83
CA VAL A 107 -3.65 -9.81 4.92
C VAL A 107 -4.00 -10.42 6.28
N LEU A 108 -5.14 -11.11 6.38
CA LEU A 108 -5.64 -11.71 7.61
C LEU A 108 -4.75 -12.88 8.05
N VAL A 109 -4.29 -13.71 7.11
CA VAL A 109 -3.34 -14.81 7.38
C VAL A 109 -2.01 -14.27 7.87
N VAL A 110 -1.46 -13.20 7.26
CA VAL A 110 -0.19 -12.62 7.72
C VAL A 110 -0.34 -11.94 9.08
N LEU A 111 -1.48 -11.29 9.36
CA LEU A 111 -1.78 -10.73 10.68
C LEU A 111 -1.90 -11.82 11.76
N LEU A 112 -2.60 -12.93 11.46
CA LEU A 112 -2.77 -14.05 12.38
C LEU A 112 -1.46 -14.81 12.62
N LEU A 113 -0.71 -15.09 11.55
CA LEU A 113 0.65 -15.65 11.67
C LEU A 113 1.58 -14.70 12.42
N GLY A 114 1.26 -13.42 12.38
CA GLY A 114 1.99 -12.35 13.02
C GLY A 114 1.85 -12.22 14.52
N TRP A 115 0.88 -12.91 15.10
CA TRP A 115 0.68 -12.98 16.54
C TRP A 115 1.58 -14.02 17.23
N LEU A 116 2.25 -14.91 16.48
CA LEU A 116 3.16 -15.92 17.03
C LEU A 116 4.63 -15.47 17.18
N PRO A 117 5.23 -14.69 16.26
CA PRO A 117 6.64 -14.30 16.34
C PRO A 117 6.87 -12.89 16.94
N PRO A 118 8.09 -12.59 17.44
CA PRO A 118 8.46 -11.25 17.88
C PRO A 118 8.34 -10.21 16.75
N ALA A 119 7.90 -9.00 17.12
CA ALA A 119 7.57 -7.87 16.22
C ALA A 119 8.53 -7.59 15.04
N PRO A 120 9.87 -7.72 15.12
CA PRO A 120 10.75 -7.53 13.96
C PRO A 120 10.59 -8.60 12.86
N ILE A 121 10.25 -9.84 13.22
CA ILE A 121 10.02 -10.93 12.24
C ILE A 121 8.75 -10.67 11.44
N LEU A 122 7.75 -10.05 12.07
CA LEU A 122 6.50 -9.64 11.42
C LEU A 122 6.72 -8.63 10.27
N LEU A 123 7.62 -7.68 10.49
CA LEU A 123 7.99 -6.68 9.47
C LEU A 123 8.67 -7.32 8.26
N ILE A 124 9.57 -8.28 8.50
CA ILE A 124 10.28 -8.98 7.43
C ILE A 124 9.31 -9.84 6.60
N THR A 125 8.42 -10.59 7.26
CA THR A 125 7.44 -11.44 6.56
C THR A 125 6.40 -10.62 5.80
N SER A 126 5.91 -9.51 6.37
CA SER A 126 4.99 -8.60 5.66
C SER A 126 5.63 -7.95 4.44
N THR A 127 6.90 -7.54 4.53
CA THR A 127 7.65 -6.98 3.39
C THR A 127 7.92 -8.03 2.32
N ALA A 128 8.27 -9.26 2.70
CA ALA A 128 8.46 -10.36 1.76
C ALA A 128 7.17 -10.72 1.01
N VAL A 129 6.04 -10.75 1.71
CA VAL A 129 4.72 -10.98 1.10
C VAL A 129 4.33 -9.83 0.17
N ALA A 130 4.60 -8.58 0.53
CA ALA A 130 4.40 -7.43 -0.34
C ALA A 130 5.21 -7.54 -1.64
N CYS A 131 6.49 -7.93 -1.56
CA CYS A 131 7.34 -8.16 -2.72
C CYS A 131 6.82 -9.31 -3.61
N LEU A 132 6.40 -10.43 -3.00
CA LEU A 132 5.83 -11.56 -3.73
C LEU A 132 4.52 -11.19 -4.43
N LEU A 133 3.63 -10.47 -3.75
CA LEU A 133 2.40 -9.98 -4.35
C LEU A 133 2.68 -9.03 -5.52
N GLY A 134 3.70 -8.16 -5.39
CA GLY A 134 4.16 -7.29 -6.46
C GLY A 134 4.71 -8.08 -7.66
N LEU A 135 5.52 -9.11 -7.42
CA LEU A 135 6.05 -9.99 -8.47
C LEU A 135 4.97 -10.81 -9.17
N VAL A 136 4.00 -11.34 -8.42
CA VAL A 136 2.85 -12.06 -8.98
C VAL A 136 1.98 -11.13 -9.82
N ALA A 137 1.74 -9.91 -9.35
CA ALA A 137 1.06 -8.86 -10.11
C ALA A 137 1.80 -8.52 -11.40
N LEU A 138 3.13 -8.39 -11.35
CA LEU A 138 3.96 -8.09 -12.51
C LEU A 138 3.97 -9.25 -13.52
N GLY A 139 4.12 -10.50 -13.04
CA GLY A 139 4.09 -11.70 -13.88
C GLY A 139 2.73 -11.98 -14.50
N ALA A 140 1.63 -11.49 -13.90
CA ALA A 140 0.30 -11.54 -14.50
C ALA A 140 0.06 -10.39 -15.51
N ALA A 141 0.94 -9.39 -15.56
CA ALA A 141 0.83 -8.22 -16.43
C ALA A 141 1.59 -8.37 -17.76
N VAL A 142 2.56 -9.29 -17.84
CA VAL A 142 3.37 -9.63 -19.03
C VAL A 142 2.75 -10.82 -19.75
#